data_AF-A0A9D5ESC7-F1
#
_entry.id   AF-A0A9D5ESC7-F1
#
_cell.length_a   1.000
_cell.length_b   1.000
_cell.length_c   1.000
_cell.angle_alpha   90.00
_cell.angle_beta   90.00
_cell.angle_gamma   90.00
#
_symmetry.space_group_name_H-M   'P 1'
#
loop_
_entity.id
_entity.type
_entity.pdbx_description
1 polymer ?
#
loop_
_entity_poly.entity_id
_entity_poly.type
_entity_poly.pdbx_seq_one_letter_code
_entity_poly.pdbx_strand_id
1 'polypeptide(L)'
;MPNTHEYTFFDRSKLDRALTTKWSAADKRFSSWGQWDSARSFLTEWALGGDVSPGELDRIIANKTIGATLRSSGDQFSFLWGLLDATGLCAGGAEIPKGDHEYADEIVSCAGVGFSRGVLSLAGLTAVYHLHANWVEIAQVVPAGVANAVRSQPSGAPMLPGMPDLKPEVGNGLGVAQTRRFIDFLRRAWKGKWPLYPEGKTDSEGREGRTIRSCAVAEDLFKSVSRRHSRMPCVYRWYGC
;
A
#
# COMPACT_ATOMS: atom_id res chain seq x y z
N MET A 1 2.38 -8.89 18.60
CA MET A 1 3.33 -8.94 17.45
C MET A 1 4.14 -7.64 17.48
N PRO A 2 5.39 -7.58 17.03
CA PRO A 2 6.09 -6.30 16.97
C PRO A 2 5.47 -5.42 15.87
N ASN A 3 5.10 -4.18 16.23
CA ASN A 3 4.47 -3.23 15.33
C ASN A 3 5.38 -2.94 14.14
N THR A 4 5.02 -3.43 12.95
CA THR A 4 5.83 -3.31 11.74
C THR A 4 5.07 -2.43 10.74
N HIS A 5 5.74 -1.42 10.17
CA HIS A 5 5.18 -0.76 9.00
C HIS A 5 5.64 -1.50 7.75
N GLU A 6 4.75 -1.68 6.79
CA GLU A 6 5.09 -2.34 5.53
C GLU A 6 4.51 -1.57 4.34
N TYR A 7 5.31 -1.47 3.28
CA TYR A 7 4.79 -1.23 1.94
C TYR A 7 4.59 -2.55 1.24
N THR A 8 3.39 -2.84 0.77
CA THR A 8 3.12 -4.08 0.03
C THR A 8 2.65 -3.74 -1.38
N PHE A 9 3.39 -4.23 -2.36
CA PHE A 9 2.99 -4.16 -3.77
C PHE A 9 2.33 -5.45 -4.20
N PHE A 10 1.30 -5.35 -5.04
CA PHE A 10 0.65 -6.51 -5.64
C PHE A 10 0.18 -6.19 -7.06
N ASP A 11 -0.11 -7.24 -7.84
CA ASP A 11 -0.70 -7.09 -9.17
C ASP A 11 -2.21 -7.33 -9.08
N ARG A 12 -2.98 -6.26 -9.26
CA ARG A 12 -4.44 -6.30 -9.23
C ARG A 12 -5.01 -7.30 -10.22
N SER A 13 -4.39 -7.50 -11.38
CA SER A 13 -4.89 -8.48 -12.35
C SER A 13 -4.81 -9.93 -11.85
N LYS A 14 -3.86 -10.23 -10.96
CA LYS A 14 -3.75 -11.54 -10.30
C LYS A 14 -4.75 -11.64 -9.15
N LEU A 15 -4.90 -10.57 -8.37
CA LEU A 15 -5.90 -10.49 -7.31
C LEU A 15 -7.32 -10.65 -7.88
N ASP A 16 -7.67 -9.92 -8.94
CA ASP A 16 -8.99 -10.01 -9.59
C ASP A 16 -9.32 -11.47 -9.98
N ARG A 17 -8.34 -12.24 -10.46
CA ARG A 17 -8.52 -13.68 -10.73
C ARG A 17 -8.78 -14.47 -9.44
N ALA A 18 -8.03 -14.24 -8.37
CA ALA A 18 -8.28 -14.87 -7.08
C ALA A 18 -9.69 -14.55 -6.55
N LEU A 19 -10.12 -13.29 -6.65
CA LEU A 19 -11.44 -12.84 -6.21
C LEU A 19 -12.61 -13.53 -6.95
N THR A 20 -12.40 -13.96 -8.21
CA THR A 20 -13.41 -14.73 -8.96
C THR A 20 -13.46 -16.21 -8.61
N THR A 21 -12.51 -16.72 -7.83
CA THR A 21 -12.43 -18.13 -7.46
C THR A 21 -13.47 -18.47 -6.40
N LYS A 22 -14.15 -19.62 -6.56
CA LYS A 22 -15.02 -20.18 -5.51
C LYS A 22 -14.18 -20.74 -4.37
N TRP A 23 -14.66 -20.62 -3.13
CA TRP A 23 -13.98 -21.14 -1.95
C TRP A 23 -13.66 -22.63 -2.03
N SER A 24 -14.60 -23.46 -2.52
CA SER A 24 -14.37 -24.89 -2.76
C SER A 24 -13.24 -25.22 -3.74
N ALA A 25 -12.92 -24.31 -4.66
CA ALA A 25 -11.79 -24.44 -5.57
C ALA A 25 -10.51 -23.83 -4.99
N ALA A 26 -10.63 -22.78 -4.17
CA ALA A 26 -9.53 -22.13 -3.48
C ALA A 26 -8.86 -23.07 -2.48
N ASP A 27 -9.65 -23.78 -1.68
CA ASP A 27 -9.18 -24.71 -0.65
C ASP A 27 -8.31 -25.85 -1.22
N LYS A 28 -8.57 -26.24 -2.48
CA LYS A 28 -7.77 -27.23 -3.21
C LYS A 28 -6.52 -26.64 -3.87
N ARG A 29 -6.50 -25.34 -4.13
CA ARG A 29 -5.46 -24.65 -4.93
C ARG A 29 -4.41 -23.97 -4.06
N PHE A 30 -4.79 -23.48 -2.89
CA PHE A 30 -3.86 -22.76 -2.01
C PHE A 30 -3.26 -23.77 -1.03
N SER A 31 -2.03 -24.17 -1.32
CA SER A 31 -1.27 -25.16 -0.55
C SER A 31 -0.87 -24.68 0.85
N SER A 32 -0.96 -23.38 1.10
CA SER A 32 -0.70 -22.73 2.39
C SER A 32 -1.69 -21.59 2.53
N TRP A 33 -2.50 -21.58 3.58
CA TRP A 33 -3.33 -20.43 3.92
C TRP A 33 -2.55 -19.48 4.84
N GLY A 34 -1.29 -19.17 4.52
CA GLY A 34 -0.43 -18.36 5.39
C GLY A 34 -0.32 -18.97 6.80
N GLN A 35 -0.78 -18.23 7.81
CA GLN A 35 -0.86 -18.71 9.20
C GLN A 35 -2.04 -19.65 9.50
N TRP A 36 -3.02 -19.75 8.58
CA TRP A 36 -4.19 -20.61 8.73
C TRP A 36 -3.94 -22.00 8.13
N ASP A 37 -4.59 -23.00 8.72
CA ASP A 37 -4.52 -24.39 8.25
C ASP A 37 -5.50 -24.69 7.09
N SER A 38 -6.52 -23.84 6.89
CA SER A 38 -7.56 -24.05 5.88
C SER A 38 -8.31 -22.77 5.51
N ALA A 39 -9.05 -22.81 4.40
CA ALA A 39 -10.01 -21.76 4.02
C ALA A 39 -11.04 -21.51 5.12
N ARG A 40 -11.42 -22.58 5.82
CA ARG A 40 -12.42 -22.57 6.88
C ARG A 40 -11.93 -21.74 8.07
N SER A 41 -10.70 -21.98 8.53
CA SER A 41 -10.09 -21.23 9.63
C SER A 41 -9.89 -19.77 9.28
N PHE A 42 -9.45 -19.46 8.06
CA PHE A 42 -9.39 -18.07 7.58
C PHE A 42 -10.76 -17.38 7.62
N LEU A 43 -11.82 -18.05 7.14
CA LEU A 43 -13.17 -17.50 7.11
C LEU A 43 -13.74 -17.26 8.51
N THR A 44 -13.52 -18.20 9.43
CA THR A 44 -13.98 -18.12 10.83
C THR A 44 -13.27 -17.02 11.60
N GLU A 45 -11.95 -16.95 11.52
CA GLU A 45 -11.16 -15.98 12.29
C GLU A 45 -11.28 -14.55 11.74
N TRP A 46 -11.30 -14.40 10.42
CA TRP A 46 -11.02 -13.11 9.80
C TRP A 46 -12.12 -12.54 8.91
N ALA A 47 -12.85 -13.38 8.17
CA ALA A 47 -13.79 -12.87 7.16
C ALA A 47 -15.16 -12.46 7.71
N LEU A 48 -15.56 -13.03 8.86
CA LEU A 48 -16.95 -12.97 9.30
C LEU A 48 -17.12 -12.70 10.80
N GLY A 49 -16.04 -12.42 11.54
CA GLY A 49 -16.12 -11.87 12.91
C GLY A 49 -16.54 -12.85 14.01
N GLY A 50 -15.95 -14.05 14.07
CA GLY A 50 -16.01 -14.95 15.24
C GLY A 50 -17.31 -15.74 15.45
N ASP A 51 -18.48 -15.17 15.14
CA ASP A 51 -19.79 -15.75 15.46
C ASP A 51 -20.53 -16.34 14.24
N VAL A 52 -19.82 -17.05 13.36
CA VAL A 52 -20.46 -17.72 12.21
C VAL A 52 -20.84 -19.15 12.53
N SER A 53 -22.13 -19.44 12.40
CA SER A 53 -22.63 -20.81 12.52
C SER A 53 -21.97 -21.75 11.50
N PRO A 54 -21.65 -23.00 11.87
CA PRO A 54 -21.05 -23.97 10.94
C PRO A 54 -21.81 -24.12 9.61
N GLY A 55 -23.16 -24.07 9.66
CA GLY A 55 -23.99 -24.17 8.46
C GLY A 55 -23.87 -22.97 7.52
N GLU A 56 -23.64 -21.77 8.05
CA GLU A 56 -23.38 -20.60 7.23
C GLU A 56 -22.00 -20.66 6.56
N LEU A 57 -21.00 -21.13 7.30
CA LEU A 57 -19.65 -21.34 6.78
C LEU A 57 -19.64 -22.34 5.62
N ASP A 58 -20.34 -23.46 5.77
CA ASP A 58 -20.50 -24.46 4.70
C ASP A 58 -21.22 -23.87 3.47
N ARG A 59 -22.25 -23.07 3.69
CA ARG A 59 -22.95 -22.36 2.62
C ARG A 59 -22.02 -21.41 1.87
N ILE A 60 -21.16 -20.68 2.57
CA ILE A 60 -20.18 -19.77 1.97
C ILE A 60 -19.16 -20.55 1.15
N ILE A 61 -18.57 -21.59 1.72
CA ILE A 61 -17.56 -22.43 1.04
C ILE A 61 -18.13 -23.06 -0.25
N ALA A 62 -19.38 -23.53 -0.20
CA ALA A 62 -20.02 -24.17 -1.34
C ALA A 62 -20.42 -23.17 -2.44
N ASN A 63 -20.93 -21.99 -2.08
CA ASN A 63 -21.70 -21.16 -3.00
C ASN A 63 -21.08 -19.80 -3.34
N LYS A 64 -20.14 -19.30 -2.53
CA LYS A 64 -19.60 -17.93 -2.69
C LYS A 64 -18.21 -17.96 -3.35
N THR A 65 -17.93 -16.88 -4.07
CA THR A 65 -16.57 -16.55 -4.49
C THR A 65 -15.86 -15.76 -3.40
N ILE A 66 -14.52 -15.78 -3.41
CA ILE A 66 -13.71 -15.01 -2.47
C ILE A 66 -14.10 -13.52 -2.51
N GLY A 67 -14.27 -12.95 -3.71
CA GLY A 67 -14.67 -11.56 -3.86
C GLY A 67 -16.10 -11.25 -3.40
N ALA A 68 -17.02 -12.22 -3.45
CA ALA A 68 -18.35 -12.05 -2.88
C ALA A 68 -18.30 -12.02 -1.36
N THR A 69 -17.47 -12.87 -0.73
CA THR A 69 -17.26 -12.86 0.72
C THR A 69 -16.55 -11.59 1.18
N LEU A 70 -15.50 -11.17 0.46
CA LEU A 70 -14.77 -9.93 0.75
C LEU A 70 -15.72 -8.73 0.81
N ARG A 71 -16.66 -8.59 -0.14
CA ARG A 71 -17.62 -7.47 -0.15
C ARG A 71 -18.57 -7.47 1.04
N SER A 72 -18.86 -8.63 1.62
CA SER A 72 -19.71 -8.75 2.81
C SER A 72 -18.93 -8.79 4.13
N SER A 73 -17.58 -8.77 4.08
CA SER A 73 -16.74 -8.78 5.28
C SER A 73 -16.86 -7.45 6.03
N GLY A 74 -16.86 -7.51 7.37
CA GLY A 74 -16.80 -6.34 8.23
C GLY A 74 -15.44 -5.63 8.16
N ASP A 75 -14.35 -6.39 8.09
CA ASP A 75 -13.00 -5.88 7.84
C ASP A 75 -12.51 -6.36 6.48
N GLN A 76 -12.75 -5.53 5.46
CA GLN A 76 -12.39 -5.83 4.09
C GLN A 76 -10.88 -5.68 3.83
N PHE A 77 -10.19 -4.80 4.58
CA PHE A 77 -8.77 -4.58 4.38
C PHE A 77 -7.97 -5.78 4.88
N SER A 78 -8.23 -6.22 6.10
CA SER A 78 -7.46 -7.32 6.67
C SER A 78 -7.80 -8.67 6.03
N PHE A 79 -9.04 -8.85 5.55
CA PHE A 79 -9.38 -9.94 4.64
C PHE A 79 -8.47 -9.90 3.41
N LEU A 80 -8.37 -8.75 2.74
CA LEU A 80 -7.54 -8.61 1.54
C LEU A 80 -6.07 -8.89 1.85
N TRP A 81 -5.55 -8.37 2.97
CA TRP A 81 -4.19 -8.61 3.41
C TRP A 81 -3.91 -10.11 3.60
N GLY A 82 -4.75 -10.81 4.38
CA GLY A 82 -4.60 -12.24 4.62
C GLY A 82 -4.76 -13.08 3.35
N LEU A 83 -5.63 -12.66 2.42
CA LEU A 83 -5.74 -13.30 1.11
C LEU A 83 -4.46 -13.12 0.28
N LEU A 84 -3.91 -11.91 0.22
CA LEU A 84 -2.70 -11.64 -0.55
C LEU A 84 -1.48 -12.41 0.00
N ASP A 85 -1.40 -12.56 1.32
CA ASP A 85 -0.39 -13.36 2.01
C ASP A 85 -0.56 -14.86 1.70
N ALA A 86 -1.75 -15.43 1.97
CA ALA A 86 -2.07 -16.83 1.72
C ALA A 86 -1.85 -17.26 0.26
N THR A 87 -2.11 -16.36 -0.69
CA THR A 87 -1.97 -16.65 -2.12
C THR A 87 -0.58 -16.36 -2.69
N GLY A 88 0.35 -15.85 -1.88
CA GLY A 88 1.66 -15.40 -2.34
C GLY A 88 1.57 -14.31 -3.43
N LEU A 89 0.46 -13.57 -3.45
CA LEU A 89 0.24 -12.47 -4.39
C LEU A 89 0.88 -11.17 -3.91
N CYS A 90 1.20 -11.10 -2.60
CA CYS A 90 2.11 -10.12 -2.06
C CYS A 90 3.47 -10.25 -2.72
N ALA A 91 3.89 -9.19 -3.37
CA ALA A 91 5.26 -9.02 -3.76
C ALA A 91 5.84 -8.01 -2.78
N GLY A 92 6.14 -8.40 -1.53
CA GLY A 92 6.53 -7.47 -0.43
C GLY A 92 7.43 -6.30 -0.87
N GLY A 93 7.21 -5.11 -0.32
CA GLY A 93 7.86 -3.87 -0.76
C GLY A 93 9.05 -3.48 0.10
N ALA A 94 8.81 -2.92 1.26
CA ALA A 94 9.84 -2.59 2.23
C ALA A 94 9.24 -2.75 3.63
N GLU A 95 9.94 -3.48 4.48
CA GLU A 95 9.67 -3.54 5.91
C GLU A 95 10.39 -2.36 6.57
N ILE A 96 9.69 -1.64 7.44
CA ILE A 96 10.27 -0.53 8.18
C ILE A 96 10.60 -1.04 9.59
N PRO A 97 11.89 -1.11 9.97
CA PRO A 97 12.28 -1.46 11.32
C PRO A 97 11.69 -0.47 12.34
N LYS A 98 11.32 -0.98 13.52
CA LYS A 98 10.75 -0.23 14.64
C LYS A 98 11.59 1.03 14.98
N GLY A 99 10.95 2.20 15.06
CA GLY A 99 11.53 3.47 15.53
C GLY A 99 10.63 4.69 15.26
N ASP A 100 10.92 5.84 15.88
CA ASP A 100 10.19 7.13 15.73
C ASP A 100 10.47 7.85 14.40
N HIS A 101 11.01 7.16 13.40
CA HIS A 101 11.44 7.80 12.17
C HIS A 101 10.28 7.84 11.15
N GLU A 102 9.66 9.00 11.01
CA GLU A 102 8.67 9.29 9.97
C GLU A 102 9.35 9.46 8.59
N TYR A 103 9.83 8.36 7.99
CA TYR A 103 10.39 8.38 6.62
C TYR A 103 9.40 8.86 5.56
N ALA A 104 8.11 8.90 5.91
CA ALA A 104 7.04 9.41 5.07
C ALA A 104 7.27 10.89 4.72
N ASP A 105 7.73 11.69 5.68
CA ASP A 105 8.08 13.10 5.46
C ASP A 105 9.23 13.25 4.47
N GLU A 106 10.27 12.42 4.60
CA GLU A 106 11.43 12.42 3.69
C GLU A 106 10.99 12.13 2.25
N ILE A 107 10.13 11.12 2.05
CA ILE A 107 9.63 10.74 0.74
C ILE A 107 8.74 11.84 0.14
N VAL A 108 7.80 12.39 0.92
CA VAL A 108 6.89 13.44 0.44
C VAL A 108 7.64 14.75 0.19
N SER A 109 8.61 15.11 1.04
CA SER A 109 9.47 16.28 0.85
C SER A 109 10.32 16.14 -0.42
N CYS A 110 10.92 14.97 -0.66
CA CYS A 110 11.66 14.69 -1.88
C CYS A 110 10.78 14.84 -3.14
N ALA A 111 9.54 14.34 -3.08
CA ALA A 111 8.57 14.54 -4.15
C ALA A 111 8.21 16.03 -4.34
N GLY A 112 8.07 16.79 -3.25
CA GLY A 112 7.89 18.23 -3.26
C GLY A 112 9.04 18.97 -3.96
N VAL A 113 10.29 18.61 -3.67
CA VAL A 113 11.48 19.13 -4.36
C VAL A 113 11.42 18.81 -5.85
N GLY A 114 11.07 17.57 -6.21
CA GLY A 114 10.88 17.15 -7.59
C GLY A 114 9.81 17.95 -8.33
N PHE A 115 8.71 18.27 -7.65
CA PHE A 115 7.64 19.10 -8.21
C PHE A 115 8.09 20.55 -8.43
N SER A 116 8.72 21.17 -7.43
CA SER A 116 9.23 22.54 -7.53
C SER A 116 10.28 22.73 -8.63
N ARG A 117 11.04 21.67 -8.94
CA ARG A 117 12.01 21.64 -10.04
C ARG A 117 11.39 21.32 -11.42
N GLY A 118 10.07 21.13 -11.50
CA GLY A 118 9.37 20.78 -12.73
C GLY A 118 9.64 19.36 -13.24
N VAL A 119 10.31 18.52 -12.47
CA VAL A 119 10.63 17.14 -12.86
C VAL A 119 9.55 16.15 -12.42
N LEU A 120 8.72 16.48 -11.44
CA LEU A 120 7.55 15.69 -11.03
C LEU A 120 6.26 16.47 -11.34
N SER A 121 5.25 15.79 -11.90
CA SER A 121 3.94 16.40 -12.12
C SER A 121 3.13 16.51 -10.82
N LEU A 122 2.12 17.38 -10.78
CA LEU A 122 1.19 17.48 -9.65
C LEU A 122 0.54 16.12 -9.36
N ALA A 123 0.08 15.41 -10.39
CA ALA A 123 -0.49 14.07 -10.24
C ALA A 123 0.49 13.05 -9.66
N GLY A 124 1.79 13.20 -9.92
CA GLY A 124 2.86 12.41 -9.32
C GLY A 124 3.04 12.71 -7.84
N LEU A 125 3.14 14.00 -7.49
CA LEU A 125 3.21 14.45 -6.11
C LEU A 125 1.99 13.99 -5.28
N THR A 126 0.78 14.15 -5.83
CA THR A 126 -0.46 13.72 -5.19
C THR A 126 -0.47 12.21 -4.95
N ALA A 127 0.00 11.40 -5.89
CA ALA A 127 0.10 9.95 -5.69
C ALA A 127 1.06 9.60 -4.54
N VAL A 128 2.22 10.27 -4.46
CA VAL A 128 3.15 10.11 -3.35
C VAL A 128 2.47 10.50 -2.04
N TYR A 129 1.84 11.67 -1.98
CA TYR A 129 1.17 12.14 -0.76
C TYR A 129 0.05 11.22 -0.29
N HIS A 130 -0.85 10.77 -1.18
CA HIS A 130 -1.98 9.94 -0.79
C HIS A 130 -1.57 8.63 -0.11
N LEU A 131 -0.44 8.02 -0.50
CA LEU A 131 0.07 6.82 0.17
C LEU A 131 0.56 7.09 1.61
N HIS A 132 0.83 8.35 1.94
CA HIS A 132 1.41 8.77 3.22
C HIS A 132 0.47 9.67 4.04
N ALA A 133 -0.75 9.96 3.57
CA ALA A 133 -1.60 11.00 4.12
C ALA A 133 -2.04 10.80 5.59
N ASN A 134 -2.00 9.57 6.12
CA ASN A 134 -2.29 9.32 7.55
C ASN A 134 -1.11 9.65 8.48
N TRP A 135 0.07 9.92 7.92
CA TRP A 135 1.31 10.12 8.67
C TRP A 135 2.04 11.39 8.30
N VAL A 136 1.60 12.09 7.25
CA VAL A 136 2.26 13.29 6.75
C VAL A 136 1.21 14.36 6.60
N GLU A 137 1.41 15.47 7.31
CA GLU A 137 0.70 16.70 6.99
C GLU A 137 1.45 17.41 5.87
N ILE A 138 0.89 17.38 4.65
CA ILE A 138 1.55 17.93 3.46
C ILE A 138 1.98 19.39 3.65
N ALA A 139 1.20 20.20 4.39
CA ALA A 139 1.55 21.60 4.64
C ALA A 139 2.83 21.78 5.48
N GLN A 140 3.29 20.75 6.19
CA GLN A 140 4.54 20.78 6.96
C GLN A 140 5.77 20.50 6.07
N VAL A 141 5.59 19.72 5.00
CA VAL A 141 6.69 19.22 4.17
C VAL A 141 6.86 19.93 2.83
N VAL A 142 5.82 20.60 2.30
CA VAL A 142 5.87 21.36 1.04
C VAL A 142 5.28 22.76 1.19
N PRO A 143 5.62 23.73 0.29
CA PRO A 143 5.06 25.08 0.35
C PRO A 143 3.53 25.12 0.30
N ALA A 144 2.91 26.08 0.99
CA ALA A 144 1.46 26.15 1.19
C ALA A 144 0.63 26.12 -0.11
N GLY A 145 1.07 26.82 -1.16
CA GLY A 145 0.39 26.79 -2.47
C GLY A 145 0.38 25.39 -3.11
N VAL A 146 1.47 24.64 -2.94
CA VAL A 146 1.60 23.25 -3.43
C VAL A 146 0.73 22.32 -2.59
N ALA A 147 0.76 22.48 -1.26
CA ALA A 147 -0.08 21.72 -0.34
C ALA A 147 -1.57 21.86 -0.68
N ASN A 148 -2.03 23.10 -0.93
CA ASN A 148 -3.40 23.36 -1.34
C ASN A 148 -3.73 22.70 -2.70
N ALA A 149 -2.85 22.81 -3.69
CA ALA A 149 -3.06 22.19 -4.99
C ALA A 149 -3.20 20.66 -4.91
N VAL A 150 -2.42 20.02 -4.04
CA VAL A 150 -2.51 18.57 -3.80
C VAL A 150 -3.81 18.20 -3.08
N ARG A 151 -4.19 18.94 -2.02
CA ARG A 151 -5.45 18.71 -1.28
C ARG A 151 -6.69 18.92 -2.15
N SER A 152 -6.62 19.78 -3.16
CA SER A 152 -7.71 19.98 -4.13
C SER A 152 -7.78 18.91 -5.21
N GLN A 153 -6.82 17.98 -5.29
CA GLN A 153 -6.92 16.86 -6.23
C GLN A 153 -7.98 15.87 -5.74
N PRO A 154 -8.75 15.25 -6.66
CA PRO A 154 -9.66 14.19 -6.28
C PRO A 154 -8.89 13.01 -5.69
N SER A 155 -9.52 12.31 -4.74
CA SER A 155 -9.06 11.00 -4.28
C SER A 155 -8.85 10.08 -5.49
N GLY A 156 -7.82 9.23 -5.39
CA GLY A 156 -7.54 8.26 -6.44
C GLY A 156 -8.69 7.28 -6.66
N ALA A 157 -8.70 6.62 -7.81
CA ALA A 157 -9.53 5.43 -7.95
C ALA A 157 -9.05 4.37 -6.94
N PRO A 158 -9.96 3.64 -6.30
CA PRO A 158 -9.59 2.74 -5.24
C PRO A 158 -8.77 1.55 -5.73
N MET A 159 -8.10 0.86 -4.80
CA MET A 159 -7.36 -0.37 -5.10
C MET A 159 -8.26 -1.42 -5.78
N LEU A 160 -9.51 -1.54 -5.34
CA LEU A 160 -10.53 -2.43 -5.91
C LEU A 160 -11.79 -1.64 -6.31
N PRO A 161 -12.33 -1.81 -7.53
CA PRO A 161 -13.55 -1.12 -7.95
C PRO A 161 -14.75 -1.56 -7.13
N GLY A 162 -15.65 -0.61 -6.85
CA GLY A 162 -16.87 -0.87 -6.09
C GLY A 162 -16.64 -1.17 -4.61
N MET A 163 -15.41 -1.02 -4.14
CA MET A 163 -15.06 -0.99 -2.73
C MET A 163 -14.56 0.43 -2.45
N PRO A 164 -15.05 1.10 -1.39
CA PRO A 164 -14.38 2.31 -0.91
C PRO A 164 -12.92 1.95 -0.65
N ASP A 165 -12.01 2.92 -0.80
CA ASP A 165 -10.60 2.66 -0.54
C ASP A 165 -10.48 1.89 0.76
N LEU A 166 -9.97 0.66 0.64
CA LEU A 166 -9.70 -0.21 1.76
C LEU A 166 -8.62 0.50 2.56
N LYS A 167 -9.05 1.39 3.44
CA LYS A 167 -8.20 2.06 4.38
C LYS A 167 -8.03 1.04 5.50
N PRO A 168 -6.82 0.51 5.72
CA PRO A 168 -6.54 -0.03 7.03
C PRO A 168 -6.93 1.05 8.05
N GLU A 169 -7.48 0.68 9.20
CA GLU A 169 -7.74 1.61 10.31
C GLU A 169 -6.50 2.49 10.63
N VAL A 170 -5.32 2.02 10.20
CA VAL A 170 -4.01 2.64 10.35
C VAL A 170 -3.19 2.71 9.04
N GLY A 171 -3.80 2.92 7.87
CA GLY A 171 -2.99 3.19 6.67
C GLY A 171 -3.68 3.62 5.37
N ASN A 172 -2.94 3.55 4.26
CA ASN A 172 -3.31 4.14 2.97
C ASN A 172 -3.02 3.21 1.79
N GLY A 173 -3.86 3.26 0.76
CA GLY A 173 -3.72 2.47 -0.47
C GLY A 173 -3.79 3.33 -1.72
N LEU A 174 -3.13 2.87 -2.79
CA LEU A 174 -3.19 3.46 -4.13
C LEU A 174 -3.69 2.43 -5.14
N GLY A 175 -4.66 2.83 -5.95
CA GLY A 175 -5.04 2.10 -7.16
C GLY A 175 -4.03 2.26 -8.30
N VAL A 176 -4.29 1.54 -9.40
CA VAL A 176 -3.32 1.28 -10.49
C VAL A 176 -2.64 2.53 -11.05
N ALA A 177 -3.40 3.57 -11.36
CA ALA A 177 -2.85 4.78 -11.98
C ALA A 177 -1.93 5.54 -11.02
N GLN A 178 -2.30 5.63 -9.74
CA GLN A 178 -1.48 6.31 -8.74
C GLN A 178 -0.24 5.50 -8.37
N THR A 179 -0.36 4.17 -8.25
CA THR A 179 0.79 3.31 -8.02
C THR A 179 1.83 3.40 -9.13
N ARG A 180 1.41 3.50 -10.40
CA ARG A 180 2.34 3.73 -11.52
C ARG A 180 3.12 5.04 -11.35
N ARG A 181 2.43 6.12 -10.99
CA ARG A 181 3.07 7.42 -10.74
C ARG A 181 4.04 7.37 -9.56
N PHE A 182 3.67 6.66 -8.49
CA PHE A 182 4.54 6.42 -7.33
C PHE A 182 5.80 5.63 -7.70
N ILE A 183 5.65 4.54 -8.47
CA ILE A 183 6.78 3.75 -8.98
C ILE A 183 7.70 4.60 -9.86
N ASP A 184 7.13 5.41 -10.76
CA ASP A 184 7.91 6.29 -11.63
C ASP A 184 8.67 7.35 -10.83
N PHE A 185 8.04 7.92 -9.81
CA PHE A 185 8.72 8.79 -8.85
C PHE A 185 9.91 8.07 -8.19
N LEU A 186 9.70 6.91 -7.56
CA LEU A 186 10.76 6.17 -6.86
C LEU A 186 11.94 5.87 -7.79
N ARG A 187 11.66 5.40 -9.01
CA ARG A 187 12.69 5.07 -10.01
C ARG A 187 13.49 6.31 -10.43
N ARG A 188 12.81 7.42 -10.70
CA ARG A 188 13.46 8.66 -11.17
C ARG A 188 14.23 9.35 -10.05
N ALA A 189 13.63 9.45 -8.86
CA ALA A 189 14.28 10.01 -7.70
C ALA A 189 15.54 9.22 -7.34
N TRP A 190 15.46 7.90 -7.28
CA TRP A 190 16.59 7.03 -6.92
C TRP A 190 17.75 7.11 -7.92
N LYS A 191 17.45 7.04 -9.22
CA LYS A 191 18.46 7.15 -10.29
C LYS A 191 19.05 8.56 -10.35
N GLY A 192 18.22 9.58 -10.21
CA GLY A 192 18.62 10.98 -10.25
C GLY A 192 19.20 11.53 -8.95
N LYS A 193 19.27 10.71 -7.88
CA LYS A 193 19.73 11.12 -6.53
C LYS A 193 19.03 12.40 -6.06
N TRP A 194 17.71 12.47 -6.21
CA TRP A 194 16.96 13.69 -5.89
C TRP A 194 17.16 14.08 -4.42
N PRO A 195 17.31 15.38 -4.10
CA PRO A 195 17.42 15.84 -2.72
C PRO A 195 16.16 15.49 -1.91
N LEU A 196 16.32 15.22 -0.62
CA LEU A 196 15.19 15.07 0.29
C LEU A 196 14.51 16.40 0.57
N TYR A 197 15.29 17.47 0.71
CA TYR A 197 14.82 18.79 1.12
C TYR A 197 15.21 19.86 0.08
N PRO A 198 14.51 21.00 0.05
CA PRO A 198 14.92 22.17 -0.73
C PRO A 198 16.33 22.64 -0.36
N GLU A 199 17.01 23.31 -1.30
CA GLU A 199 18.32 23.90 -1.03
C GLU A 199 18.29 24.86 0.16
N GLY A 200 19.31 24.79 1.03
CA GLY A 200 19.40 25.56 2.26
C GLY A 200 18.50 25.08 3.41
N LYS A 201 17.80 23.94 3.25
CA LYS A 201 17.12 23.26 4.37
C LYS A 201 17.90 22.05 4.83
N THR A 202 18.08 21.93 6.14
CA THR A 202 18.63 20.77 6.83
C THR A 202 17.52 19.82 7.27
N ASP A 203 17.85 18.54 7.47
CA ASP A 203 16.95 17.62 8.16
C ASP A 203 16.82 17.99 9.66
N SER A 204 15.99 17.24 10.39
CA SER A 204 15.83 17.38 11.85
C SER A 204 17.12 17.15 12.65
N GLU A 205 18.15 16.55 12.03
CA GLU A 205 19.47 16.31 12.60
C GLU A 205 20.51 17.35 12.13
N GLY A 206 20.11 18.39 11.40
CA GLY A 206 21.00 19.45 10.92
C GLY A 206 21.88 19.06 9.72
N ARG A 207 21.62 17.93 9.06
CA ARG A 207 22.41 17.44 7.93
C ARG A 207 21.96 18.06 6.61
N GLU A 208 22.91 18.64 5.88
CA GLU A 208 22.69 19.16 4.52
C GLU A 208 22.95 18.09 3.45
N GLY A 209 22.40 18.30 2.25
CA GLY A 209 22.74 17.51 1.06
C GLY A 209 22.21 16.07 1.05
N ARG A 210 21.30 15.70 1.97
CA ARG A 210 20.67 14.37 1.95
C ARG A 210 19.84 14.19 0.68
N THR A 211 19.92 12.99 0.13
CA THR A 211 19.17 12.59 -1.07
C THR A 211 18.23 11.45 -0.72
N ILE A 212 17.35 11.09 -1.66
CA ILE A 212 16.48 9.92 -1.51
C ILE A 212 17.24 8.63 -1.15
N ARG A 213 18.54 8.54 -1.47
CA ARG A 213 19.39 7.40 -1.08
C ARG A 213 19.73 7.35 0.40
N SER A 214 19.57 8.46 1.09
CA SER A 214 19.75 8.58 2.53
C SER A 214 18.48 8.25 3.31
N CYS A 215 17.34 8.07 2.64
CA CYS A 215 16.09 7.65 3.27
C CYS A 215 16.14 6.13 3.49
N ALA A 216 15.92 5.69 4.74
CA ALA A 216 16.17 4.30 5.14
C ALA A 216 15.37 3.27 4.33
N VAL A 217 14.14 3.63 3.95
CA VAL A 217 13.23 2.72 3.24
C VAL A 217 13.31 2.82 1.72
N ALA A 218 13.96 3.86 1.18
CA ALA A 218 13.92 4.17 -0.24
C ALA A 218 14.68 3.13 -1.09
N GLU A 219 15.73 2.52 -0.56
CA GLU A 219 16.48 1.48 -1.27
C GLU A 219 15.63 0.24 -1.51
N ASP A 220 14.96 -0.24 -0.46
CA ASP A 220 14.14 -1.46 -0.55
C ASP A 220 12.88 -1.21 -1.37
N LEU A 221 12.25 -0.04 -1.23
CA LEU A 221 11.20 0.40 -2.14
C LEU A 221 11.67 0.39 -3.60
N PHE A 222 12.83 0.98 -3.88
CA PHE A 222 13.40 1.00 -5.23
C PHE A 222 13.69 -0.42 -5.75
N LYS A 223 14.31 -1.29 -4.96
CA LYS A 223 14.58 -2.69 -5.32
C LYS A 223 13.29 -3.43 -5.65
N SER A 224 12.27 -3.27 -4.81
CA SER A 224 10.97 -3.93 -4.94
C SER A 224 10.21 -3.51 -6.20
N VAL A 225 10.26 -2.23 -6.57
CA VAL A 225 9.61 -1.76 -7.81
C VAL A 225 10.47 -1.97 -9.05
N SER A 226 11.79 -2.17 -8.92
CA SER A 226 12.70 -2.35 -10.06
C SER A 226 12.79 -3.79 -10.54
N ARG A 227 12.63 -4.76 -9.64
CA ARG A 227 12.73 -6.19 -9.98
C ARG A 227 11.45 -6.78 -10.59
N ARG A 228 10.37 -5.99 -10.68
CA ARG A 228 9.02 -6.54 -10.88
C ARG A 228 8.29 -5.92 -12.07
N HIS A 229 7.69 -6.81 -12.85
CA HIS A 229 6.74 -6.46 -13.90
C HIS A 229 5.32 -6.80 -13.42
N SER A 230 4.64 -5.80 -12.88
CA SER A 230 3.21 -5.88 -12.58
C SER A 230 2.43 -5.17 -13.67
N ARG A 231 1.43 -5.84 -14.27
CA ARG A 231 0.61 -5.24 -15.33
C ARG A 231 -0.32 -4.17 -14.75
N MET A 232 -0.90 -4.45 -13.59
CA MET A 232 -1.80 -3.56 -12.86
C MET A 232 -1.31 -3.40 -11.43
N PRO A 233 -0.19 -2.68 -11.19
CA PRO A 233 0.38 -2.57 -9.86
C PRO A 233 -0.55 -1.80 -8.94
N CYS A 234 -0.78 -2.29 -7.73
CA CYS A 234 -1.35 -1.55 -6.62
C CYS A 234 -0.34 -1.55 -5.46
N VAL A 235 -0.46 -0.61 -4.53
CA VAL A 235 0.36 -0.56 -3.31
C VAL A 235 -0.50 -0.11 -2.15
N TYR A 236 -0.28 -0.69 -0.98
CA TYR A 236 -0.72 -0.11 0.28
C TYR A 236 0.45 0.02 1.25
N ARG A 237 0.29 0.96 2.18
CA ARG A 237 1.13 1.10 3.36
C ARG A 237 0.28 0.75 4.57
N TRP A 238 0.76 -0.17 5.39
CA TRP A 238 0.09 -0.63 6.59
C TRP A 238 1.00 -0.49 7.82
N TYR A 239 0.37 -0.38 8.99
CA TYR A 239 1.00 -0.40 10.30
C TYR A 239 0.35 -1.52 11.11
N GLY A 240 1.11 -2.58 11.42
CA GLY A 240 0.65 -3.57 12.40
C GLY A 240 0.85 -3.03 13.81
N CYS A 241 -0.14 -3.20 14.69
CA CYS A 241 -0.03 -2.98 16.13
C CYS A 241 0.18 -4.31 16.90
#